data_AF-A0A8I0K9S5-F1
#
_entry.id   AF-A0A8I0K9S5-F1
#
_cell.length_a   1.000
_cell.length_b   1.000
_cell.length_c   1.000
_cell.angle_alpha   90.00
_cell.angle_beta   90.00
_cell.angle_gamma   90.00
#
_symmetry.space_group_name_H-M   'P 1'
#
loop_
_entity.id
_entity.type
_entity.pdbx_description
1 polymer ?
#
loop_
_entity_poly.entity_id
_entity_poly.type
_entity_poly.pdbx_seq_one_letter_code
_entity_poly.pdbx_strand_id
1 'polypeptide(L)'
;RANDTEFCYLLEHELYHIGVMRDEDGEIVYSDSSGLPKHYLAGHDVEEFIGVVKRYGPSKNVKRLIEVAKNPPFVSNLDISKCC
;
A
#
# COMPACT_ATOMS: atom_id res chain seq x y z
N ARG A 1 0.12 -11.75 22.14
CA ARG A 1 -1.31 -11.45 21.94
C ARG A 1 -1.37 -10.04 21.39
N ALA A 2 -2.08 -9.79 20.28
CA ALA A 2 -2.21 -8.45 19.74
C ALA A 2 -3.05 -7.58 20.70
N ASN A 3 -2.68 -6.31 20.85
CA ASN A 3 -3.52 -5.31 21.51
C ASN A 3 -4.57 -4.73 20.54
N ASP A 4 -5.54 -3.99 21.05
CA ASP A 4 -6.66 -3.46 20.25
C ASP A 4 -6.18 -2.57 19.08
N THR A 5 -5.09 -1.82 19.27
CA THR A 5 -4.53 -0.98 18.19
C THR A 5 -3.87 -1.83 17.11
N GLU A 6 -3.14 -2.87 17.48
CA GLU A 6 -2.54 -3.82 16.53
C GLU A 6 -3.62 -4.58 15.75
N PHE A 7 -4.75 -4.88 16.38
CA PHE A 7 -5.89 -5.48 15.70
C PHE A 7 -6.56 -4.52 14.72
N CYS A 8 -6.78 -3.26 15.11
CA CYS A 8 -7.30 -2.22 14.21
C CYS A 8 -6.37 -1.95 13.02
N TYR A 9 -5.05 -1.98 13.23
CA TYR A 9 -4.08 -1.90 12.14
C TYR A 9 -4.29 -3.02 11.12
N LEU A 10 -4.43 -4.27 11.59
CA LEU A 10 -4.65 -5.41 10.70
C LEU A 10 -5.98 -5.25 9.94
N LEU A 11 -7.05 -4.80 10.59
CA LEU A 11 -8.31 -4.54 9.88
C LEU A 11 -8.14 -3.49 8.79
N GLU A 12 -7.48 -2.37 9.07
CA GLU A 12 -7.24 -1.32 8.09
C GLU A 12 -6.38 -1.85 6.93
N HIS A 13 -5.31 -2.59 7.22
CA HIS A 13 -4.47 -3.30 6.23
C HIS A 13 -5.33 -4.12 5.27
N GLU A 14 -6.17 -5.01 5.82
CA GLU A 14 -6.97 -5.92 4.99
C GLU A 14 -8.06 -5.18 4.19
N LEU A 15 -8.57 -4.05 4.71
CA LEU A 15 -9.53 -3.23 3.98
C LEU A 15 -8.92 -2.56 2.73
N TYR A 16 -7.62 -2.27 2.73
CA TYR A 16 -6.91 -1.76 1.53
C TYR A 16 -6.84 -2.78 0.40
N HIS A 17 -7.06 -4.07 0.68
CA HIS A 17 -7.15 -5.10 -0.35
C HIS A 17 -8.50 -5.13 -1.06
N ILE A 18 -9.48 -4.31 -0.68
CA ILE A 18 -10.78 -4.28 -1.36
C ILE A 18 -10.74 -3.26 -2.51
N GLY A 19 -10.57 -3.76 -3.72
CA GLY A 19 -10.67 -2.97 -4.94
C GLY A 19 -12.06 -3.03 -5.57
N VAL A 20 -12.47 -1.96 -6.27
CA VAL A 20 -13.68 -1.94 -7.11
C VAL A 20 -13.26 -2.15 -8.56
N MET A 21 -13.84 -3.15 -9.21
CA MET A 21 -13.53 -3.51 -10.58
C MET A 21 -13.98 -2.40 -11.54
N ARG A 22 -13.09 -2.04 -12.47
CA ARG A 22 -13.34 -1.06 -13.53
C ARG A 22 -13.09 -1.68 -14.90
N ASP A 23 -13.82 -1.21 -15.90
CA ASP A 23 -13.60 -1.58 -17.31
C ASP A 23 -12.47 -0.76 -17.95
N GLU A 24 -12.30 -0.90 -19.26
CA GLU A 24 -11.23 -0.23 -20.03
C GLU A 24 -11.40 1.29 -20.08
N ASP A 25 -12.63 1.79 -19.95
CA ASP A 25 -12.95 3.23 -19.89
C ASP A 25 -12.84 3.77 -18.46
N GLY A 26 -12.64 2.89 -17.48
CA GLY A 26 -12.51 3.23 -16.07
C GLY A 26 -13.85 3.28 -15.33
N GLU A 27 -14.95 2.86 -15.94
CA GLU A 27 -16.27 2.86 -15.30
C GLU A 27 -16.44 1.66 -14.37
N ILE A 28 -17.27 1.80 -13.33
CA ILE A 28 -17.49 0.72 -12.35
C ILE A 28 -18.24 -0.42 -13.02
N VAL A 29 -17.72 -1.65 -12.87
CA VAL A 29 -18.41 -2.85 -13.33
C VAL A 29 -19.42 -3.29 -12.27
N TYR A 30 -20.69 -3.38 -12.64
CA TYR A 30 -21.76 -3.87 -11.77
C TYR A 30 -22.05 -5.36 -11.99
N SER A 31 -22.55 -6.03 -10.95
CA SER A 31 -23.01 -7.42 -11.03
C SER A 31 -24.45 -7.48 -11.53
N ASP A 32 -24.71 -8.24 -12.59
CA ASP A 32 -26.05 -8.40 -13.17
C ASP A 32 -27.05 -9.05 -12.18
N SER A 33 -26.55 -9.85 -11.23
CA SER A 33 -27.40 -10.56 -10.26
C SER A 33 -27.78 -9.72 -9.04
N SER A 34 -26.93 -8.79 -8.62
CA SER A 34 -27.12 -8.00 -7.39
C SER A 34 -27.29 -6.51 -7.63
N GLY A 35 -26.94 -6.00 -8.81
CA GLY A 35 -26.91 -4.57 -9.11
C GLY A 35 -25.84 -3.79 -8.32
N LEU A 36 -24.91 -4.48 -7.63
CA LEU A 36 -23.86 -3.85 -6.83
C LEU A 36 -22.50 -3.87 -7.57
N PRO A 37 -21.57 -2.96 -7.23
CA PRO A 37 -20.22 -2.96 -7.78
C PRO A 37 -19.51 -4.30 -7.57
N LYS A 38 -18.85 -4.80 -8.60
CA LYS A 38 -17.95 -5.95 -8.49
C LYS A 38 -16.69 -5.51 -7.77
N HIS A 39 -16.32 -6.27 -6.75
CA HIS A 39 -15.08 -6.05 -6.00
C HIS A 39 -14.05 -7.13 -6.38
N TYR A 40 -12.78 -6.82 -6.17
CA TYR A 40 -11.68 -7.75 -6.32
C TYR A 40 -10.68 -7.59 -5.18
N LEU A 41 -9.83 -8.59 -4.97
CA LEU A 41 -8.73 -8.50 -4.03
C LEU A 41 -7.56 -7.77 -4.70
N ALA A 42 -7.36 -6.50 -4.34
CA ALA A 42 -6.20 -5.73 -4.75
C ALA A 42 -4.93 -6.30 -4.10
N GLY A 43 -3.82 -6.26 -4.83
CA GLY A 43 -2.50 -6.55 -4.25
C GLY A 43 -2.11 -5.52 -3.19
N HIS A 44 -1.04 -5.78 -2.46
CA HIS A 44 -0.45 -4.74 -1.60
C HIS A 44 -0.06 -3.54 -2.46
N ASP A 45 -0.46 -2.35 -2.02
CA ASP A 45 -0.10 -1.08 -2.63
C ASP A 45 0.50 -0.14 -1.58
N VAL A 46 1.31 0.83 -2.01
CA VAL A 46 1.96 1.78 -1.11
C VAL A 46 0.95 2.62 -0.32
N GLU A 47 -0.26 2.84 -0.86
CA GLU A 47 -1.32 3.60 -0.19
C GLU A 47 -1.79 2.94 1.12
N GLU A 48 -1.72 1.61 1.25
CA GLU A 48 -1.97 0.90 2.50
C GLU A 48 -1.03 1.38 3.61
N PHE A 49 0.28 1.42 3.31
CA PHE A 49 1.29 1.89 4.24
C PHE A 49 1.08 3.37 4.61
N ILE A 50 0.71 4.21 3.64
CA ILE A 50 0.45 5.63 3.86
C ILE A 50 -0.75 5.81 4.81
N GLY A 51 -1.86 5.11 4.54
CA GLY A 51 -3.07 5.19 5.35
C GLY A 51 -2.86 4.78 6.80
N VAL A 52 -2.20 3.63 6.98
CA VAL A 52 -1.86 3.10 8.31
C VAL A 52 -0.99 4.08 9.09
N VAL A 53 0.09 4.58 8.47
CA VAL A 53 1.03 5.48 9.14
C VAL A 53 0.34 6.80 9.50
N LYS A 54 -0.54 7.31 8.63
CA LYS A 54 -1.32 8.52 8.89
C LYS A 54 -2.27 8.36 10.07
N ARG A 55 -2.89 7.18 10.23
CA ARG A 55 -3.90 6.92 11.27
C ARG A 55 -3.31 6.49 12.61
N TYR A 56 -2.31 5.61 12.59
CA TYR A 56 -1.78 4.95 13.80
C TYR A 56 -0.32 5.31 14.10
N GLY A 57 0.33 6.07 13.23
CA GLY A 57 1.75 6.37 13.32
C GLY A 57 2.65 5.25 12.78
N PRO A 58 3.95 5.54 12.56
CA PRO A 58 4.85 4.59 11.92
C PRO A 58 5.28 3.48 12.89
N SER A 59 5.23 2.24 12.40
CA SER A 59 5.82 1.08 13.08
C SER A 59 7.35 1.22 13.21
N LYS A 60 7.98 0.37 14.03
CA LYS A 60 9.45 0.36 14.17
C LYS A 60 10.16 0.19 12.82
N ASN A 61 9.62 -0.66 11.94
CA ASN A 61 10.19 -0.90 10.61
C ASN A 61 10.01 0.31 9.69
N VAL A 62 8.84 0.95 9.73
CA VAL A 62 8.59 2.19 8.96
C VAL A 62 9.50 3.32 9.46
N LYS A 63 9.69 3.47 10.78
CA LYS A 63 10.65 4.43 11.35
C LYS A 63 12.08 4.17 10.84
N ARG A 64 12.48 2.90 10.78
CA ARG A 64 13.79 2.51 10.22
C ARG A 64 13.89 2.84 8.73
N LEU A 65 12.81 2.61 7.95
CA LEU A 65 12.76 2.97 6.54
C LEU A 65 12.89 4.49 6.34
N ILE A 66 12.15 5.27 7.14
CA ILE A 66 12.24 6.74 7.14
C ILE A 66 13.67 7.19 7.43
N GLU A 67 14.33 6.58 8.41
CA GLU A 67 15.71 6.97 8.76
C GLU A 67 16.70 6.65 7.64
N VAL A 68 16.57 5.50 6.98
CA VAL A 68 17.38 5.15 5.80
C VAL A 68 17.10 6.13 4.65
N ALA A 69 15.84 6.49 4.41
CA ALA A 69 15.44 7.38 3.33
C ALA A 69 15.93 8.83 3.47
N LYS A 70 16.34 9.25 4.67
CA LYS A 70 16.95 10.57 4.90
C LYS A 70 18.40 10.67 4.39
N ASN A 71 19.04 9.54 4.09
CA ASN A 71 20.42 9.47 3.67
C ASN A 71 20.51 9.33 2.14
N PRO A 72 21.61 9.78 1.50
CA PRO A 72 21.84 9.46 0.10
C PRO A 72 21.90 7.93 -0.10
N PRO A 73 21.49 7.43 -1.29
CA PRO A 73 21.55 6.01 -1.57
C PRO A 73 22.99 5.51 -1.48
N PHE A 74 23.17 4.33 -0.89
CA PHE A 74 24.49 3.71 -0.75
C PHE A 74 25.15 3.46 -2.11
N VAL A 75 24.35 3.08 -3.11
CA VAL A 75 24.78 2.99 -4.50
C VAL A 75 24.44 4.31 -5.18
N SER A 76 25.47 5.05 -5.55
CA SER A 76 25.30 6.28 -6.33
C SER A 76 24.81 5.97 -7.74
N ASN A 77 24.08 6.91 -8.36
CA ASN A 77 23.73 6.87 -9.78
C ASN A 77 24.96 7.16 -10.66
N LEU A 78 26.01 6.35 -10.51
CA LEU A 78 27.12 6.34 -11.45
C LEU A 78 26.65 5.71 -12.75
N ASP A 79 26.91 6.41 -13.84
CA ASP A 79 26.66 5.91 -15.18
C ASP A 79 27.61 4.73 -15.46
N ILE A 80 27.04 3.52 -15.43
CA ILE A 80 27.78 2.26 -15.62
C ILE A 80 28.49 2.26 -16.99
N SER A 81 28.01 3.02 -17.97
CA SER A 81 28.66 3.15 -19.27
C SER A 81 30.04 3.81 -19.20
N LYS A 82 30.42 4.41 -18.06
CA LYS A 82 31.73 5.03 -17.82
C LYS A 82 32.76 4.11 -17.15
N CYS A 83 32.38 2.87 -16.84
CA CYS A 83 33.25 1.89 -16.18
C CYS A 83 33.94 0.91 -17.15
N CYS A 84 33.77 1.10 -18.47
CA CYS A 84 34.41 0.32 -19.53
C CYS A 84 35.38 1.17 -20.34
#